data_AF-A0A4Q0ZLS0-F1
#
_entry.id   AF-A0A4Q0ZLS0-F1
#
_cell.length_a   1.000
_cell.length_b   1.000
_cell.length_c   1.000
_cell.angle_alpha   90.00
_cell.angle_beta   90.00
_cell.angle_gamma   90.00
#
_symmetry.space_group_name_H-M   'P 1'
#
loop_
_entity.id
_entity.type
_entity.pdbx_description
1 polymer ?
#
loop_
_entity_poly.entity_id
_entity_poly.type
_entity_poly.pdbx_seq_one_letter_code
_entity_poly.pdbx_strand_id
1 'polypeptide(L)' 'MLTFKILTSNDIPKIEKIRRKFDVFRVIETEQGKLEMVELFNNDGVFRGFGRDTKAAFKKAKSALVKFYRNK' A
#
# COMPACT_ATOMS: atom_id res chain seq x y z
N MET A 1 -11.42 1.52 -17.11
CA MET A 1 -10.04 1.23 -17.52
C MET A 1 -9.27 0.88 -16.26
N LEU A 2 -8.41 -0.12 -16.31
CA LEU A 2 -7.55 -0.49 -15.18
C LEU A 2 -6.24 0.31 -15.34
N THR A 3 -5.90 1.13 -14.35
CA THR A 3 -4.68 1.93 -14.35
C THR A 3 -3.79 1.49 -13.20
N PHE A 4 -2.47 1.56 -13.40
CA PHE A 4 -1.48 1.20 -12.41
C PHE A 4 -0.46 2.32 -12.27
N LYS A 5 -0.09 2.65 -11.03
CA LYS A 5 0.95 3.62 -10.72
C LYS A 5 1.84 3.12 -9.59
N ILE A 6 3.15 3.26 -9.74
CA ILE A 6 4.08 3.00 -8.64
C ILE A 6 4.09 4.24 -7.75
N LEU A 7 3.73 4.06 -6.48
CA LEU A 7 3.73 5.16 -5.52
C LEU A 7 5.13 5.37 -4.92
N THR A 8 5.47 6.64 -4.78
CA THR A 8 6.73 7.12 -4.22
C THR A 8 6.49 8.04 -3.02
N SER A 9 7.56 8.46 -2.37
CA SER A 9 7.50 9.42 -1.26
C SER A 9 6.88 10.76 -1.65
N ASN A 10 6.92 11.13 -2.95
CA ASN A 10 6.29 12.33 -3.48
C ASN A 10 4.75 12.22 -3.47
N ASP A 11 4.20 11.02 -3.64
CA ASP A 11 2.76 10.78 -3.61
C ASP A 11 2.25 10.65 -2.16
N ILE A 12 2.97 9.87 -1.35
CA ILE A 12 2.65 9.63 0.06
C ILE A 12 3.96 9.64 0.87
N PRO A 13 4.26 10.71 1.64
CA PRO A 13 5.49 10.82 2.42
C PRO A 13 5.71 9.67 3.42
N LYS A 14 4.62 9.02 3.86
CA LYS A 14 4.65 7.88 4.77
C LYS A 14 5.19 6.59 4.13
N ILE A 15 5.38 6.55 2.81
CA ILE A 15 5.93 5.38 2.10
C ILE A 15 7.34 5.07 2.58
N GLU A 16 8.24 6.05 2.72
CA GLU A 16 9.60 5.78 3.22
C GLU A 16 9.61 5.08 4.57
N LYS A 17 8.73 5.51 5.47
CA LYS A 17 8.64 4.95 6.82
C LYS A 17 8.24 3.48 6.80
N ILE A 18 7.33 3.07 5.90
CA ILE A 18 6.95 1.65 5.78
C ILE A 18 8.00 0.83 5.04
N ARG A 19 8.68 1.42 4.03
CA ARG A 19 9.79 0.76 3.32
C ARG A 19 10.88 0.34 4.29
N ARG A 20 11.35 1.28 5.13
CA ARG A 20 12.40 1.00 6.12
C ARG A 20 11.97 0.09 7.26
N LYS A 21 10.69 0.11 7.65
CA LYS A 21 10.20 -0.64 8.82
C LYS A 21 9.85 -2.10 8.50
N PHE A 22 9.37 -2.37 7.30
CA PHE A 22 8.78 -3.66 6.92
C PHE A 22 9.37 -4.22 5.62
N ASP A 23 10.53 -3.70 5.19
CA ASP A 23 11.23 -4.06 3.96
C ASP A 23 10.32 -4.05 2.72
N VAL A 24 9.41 -3.07 2.66
CA VAL A 24 8.54 -2.89 1.51
C VAL A 24 9.36 -2.35 0.35
N PHE A 25 9.50 -3.13 -0.73
CA PHE A 25 10.27 -2.75 -1.91
C PHE A 25 9.40 -2.14 -3.01
N ARG A 26 8.08 -2.40 -3.03
CA ARG A 26 7.17 -1.80 -4.01
C ARG A 26 5.83 -1.41 -3.41
N VAL A 27 5.33 -0.26 -3.84
CA VAL A 27 3.98 0.23 -3.52
C VAL A 27 3.27 0.51 -4.82
N ILE A 28 2.15 -0.15 -5.08
CA ILE A 28 1.39 -0.02 -6.33
C ILE A 28 0.00 0.51 -5.99
N GLU A 29 -0.39 1.57 -6.66
CA GLU A 29 -1.77 2.01 -6.79
C GLU A 29 -2.39 1.35 -8.01
N THR A 30 -3.61 0.85 -7.86
CA THR A 30 -4.43 0.33 -8.95
C THR A 30 -5.81 0.94 -8.87
N GLU A 31 -6.24 1.61 -9.93
CA GLU A 31 -7.56 2.21 -10.00
C GLU A 31 -8.47 1.35 -10.90
N GLN A 32 -9.65 1.02 -10.39
CA GLN A 32 -10.69 0.33 -11.16
C GLN A 32 -12.04 1.01 -10.94
N GLY A 33 -12.37 1.95 -11.83
CA GLY A 33 -13.63 2.70 -11.75
C GLY A 33 -13.61 3.68 -10.58
N LYS A 34 -14.44 3.46 -9.55
CA LYS A 34 -14.49 4.29 -8.32
C LYS A 34 -13.72 3.67 -7.15
N LEU A 35 -13.04 2.54 -7.38
CA LEU A 35 -12.35 1.78 -6.36
C LEU A 35 -10.85 1.96 -6.52
N GLU A 36 -10.23 2.51 -5.47
CA GLU A 36 -8.79 2.64 -5.35
C GLU A 36 -8.22 1.45 -4.58
N MET A 37 -7.12 0.89 -5.08
CA MET A 37 -6.40 -0.18 -4.43
C MET A 37 -4.95 0.21 -4.23
N VAL A 38 -4.39 -0.10 -3.06
CA VAL A 38 -2.96 0.04 -2.80
C VAL A 38 -2.40 -1.26 -2.29
N GLU A 39 -1.27 -1.66 -2.86
CA GLU A 39 -0.57 -2.90 -2.57
C GLU A 39 0.84 -2.60 -2.07
N LEU A 40 1.21 -3.17 -0.92
CA LEU A 40 2.55 -3.10 -0.34
C LEU A 40 3.22 -4.46 -0.52
N PHE A 41 4.31 -4.50 -1.27
CA PHE A 41 5.07 -5.72 -1.54
C PHE A 41 6.32 -5.77 -0.66
N ASN A 42 6.48 -6.88 0.07
CA ASN A 42 7.69 -7.21 0.80
C ASN A 42 7.98 -8.72 0.72
N ASN A 43 9.00 -9.19 1.43
CA ASN A 43 9.40 -10.60 1.41
C ASN A 43 8.39 -11.55 2.09
N ASP A 44 7.49 -11.01 2.91
CA ASP A 44 6.45 -11.78 3.62
C ASP A 44 5.12 -11.86 2.83
N GLY A 45 5.00 -11.11 1.73
CA GLY A 45 3.85 -11.18 0.84
C GLY A 45 3.35 -9.82 0.33
N VAL A 46 2.07 -9.78 -0.04
CA VAL A 46 1.40 -8.59 -0.57
C VAL A 46 0.27 -8.17 0.37
N PHE A 47 0.36 -6.93 0.85
CA PHE A 47 -0.65 -6.34 1.73
C PHE A 47 -1.49 -5.34 0.95
N ARG A 48 -2.74 -5.69 0.69
CA ARG A 48 -3.66 -4.91 -0.13
C ARG A 48 -4.68 -4.16 0.74
N GLY A 49 -4.98 -2.92 0.34
CA GLY A 49 -6.04 -2.11 0.92
C GLY A 49 -6.90 -1.45 -0.15
N PHE A 50 -8.20 -1.33 0.13
CA PHE A 50 -9.20 -0.79 -0.79
C PHE A 50 -9.81 0.51 -0.25
N GLY A 51 -9.87 1.57 -1.05
CA GLY A 51 -10.32 2.90 -0.65
C GLY A 51 -11.20 3.57 -1.68
N ARG A 52 -11.82 4.69 -1.27
CA ARG A 52 -12.45 5.65 -2.18
C ARG A 52 -11.42 6.58 -2.85
N ASP A 53 -10.22 6.64 -2.25
CA ASP A 53 -9.05 7.38 -2.71
C ASP A 53 -7.79 6.59 -2.31
N THR A 54 -6.65 6.93 -2.91
CA THR A 54 -5.34 6.32 -2.67
C THR A 54 -4.92 6.36 -1.22
N LYS A 55 -5.23 7.46 -0.49
CA LYS A 55 -4.82 7.64 0.90
C LYS A 55 -5.59 6.68 1.83
N ALA A 56 -6.87 6.48 1.57
CA ALA A 56 -7.73 5.54 2.27
C ALA A 56 -7.31 4.09 1.98
N ALA A 57 -7.01 3.78 0.72
CA ALA A 57 -6.49 2.48 0.31
C ALA A 57 -5.14 2.19 1.00
N PHE A 58 -4.19 3.13 0.96
CA PHE A 58 -2.90 3.04 1.63
C PHE A 58 -3.03 2.86 3.14
N LYS A 59 -3.94 3.59 3.80
CA LYS A 59 -4.20 3.44 5.24
C LYS A 59 -4.60 2.01 5.59
N LYS A 60 -5.50 1.41 4.80
CA LYS A 60 -5.96 0.02 5.02
C LYS A 60 -4.87 -1.00 4.72
N ALA A 61 -4.12 -0.82 3.63
CA ALA A 61 -2.98 -1.69 3.28
C ALA A 61 -1.93 -1.68 4.40
N LYS A 62 -1.59 -0.49 4.91
CA LYS A 62 -0.71 -0.32 6.06
C LYS A 62 -1.27 -0.97 7.33
N SER A 63 -2.57 -0.85 7.60
CA SER A 63 -3.20 -1.50 8.76
C SER A 63 -3.11 -3.03 8.66
N ALA A 64 -3.29 -3.61 7.48
CA ALA A 64 -3.12 -5.04 7.24
C ALA A 64 -1.67 -5.49 7.51
N LEU A 65 -0.69 -4.77 6.95
CA LEU A 65 0.74 -4.98 7.18
C LEU A 65 1.10 -4.95 8.67
N VAL A 66 0.67 -3.90 9.38
CA VAL A 66 0.96 -3.75 10.83
C VAL A 66 0.30 -4.88 11.63
N LYS A 67 -0.93 -5.27 11.30
CA LYS A 67 -1.63 -6.35 12.01
C LYS A 67 -0.92 -7.69 11.83
N PHE A 68 -0.41 -7.97 10.63
CA PHE A 68 0.37 -9.17 10.35
C PHE A 68 1.61 -9.24 11.25
N TYR A 69 2.47 -8.23 11.24
CA TYR A 69 3.68 -8.22 12.09
C TYR A 69 3.43 -8.14 13.58
N ARG A 70 2.26 -7.66 14.02
CA ARG A 70 1.90 -7.70 15.45
C ARG A 70 1.49 -9.10 15.91
N ASN A 71 0.99 -9.92 14.99
CA ASN A 71 0.46 -11.25 15.27
C ASN A 71 1.38 -12.37 14.75
N LYS A 72 2.54 -12.03 14.18
CA LYS A 72 3.59 -12.94 13.73
C LYS A 72 4.52 -13.24 14.89
#